data_AF-A0A382ERH6-F1
#
_entry.id   AF-A0A382ERH6-F1
#
_cell.length_a   1.000
_cell.length_b   1.000
_cell.length_c   1.000
_cell.angle_alpha   90.00
_cell.angle_beta   90.00
_cell.angle_gamma   90.00
#
_symmetry.space_group_name_H-M   'P 1'
#
loop_
_entity.id
_entity.type
_entity.pdbx_description
1 polymer ?
#
loop_
_entity_poly.entity_id
_entity_poly.type
_entity_poly.pdbx_seq_one_letter_code
_entity_poly.pdbx_strand_id
1 'polypeptide(L)'
;SYISRKVKLKDGANSVKVILDALIPVGSNVNVYARTDTDISLDLEDNVIPFSDQHLWISVPQSSTIVTDDRNVHQEVEYLKDGLGMFGTFQLKVAFKSTSSIKMPSIKNLIAIANHKDDSLLPLQSFTIQGDLICTATGTVTATKYFAIETDFRVLHGTVFLIDYDNNGNYYQYSTISGDVTRSTLDFVRTSASLTAFVKTQENAIKALDVVNNTGCVVTITNNDSNSRNFRFVAHVYGR
;
A
#
# COMPACT_ATOMS: atom_id res chain seq x y z
N SER A 1 27.13 -15.86 -1.23
CA SER A 1 26.09 -15.06 -1.93
C SER A 1 26.31 -15.14 -3.43
N TYR A 2 25.27 -14.89 -4.21
CA TYR A 2 25.34 -14.74 -5.67
C TYR A 2 25.04 -13.29 -6.06
N ILE A 3 25.74 -12.74 -7.04
CA ILE A 3 25.48 -11.42 -7.61
C ILE A 3 25.33 -11.60 -9.12
N SER A 4 24.21 -11.11 -9.68
CA SER A 4 23.94 -11.24 -11.11
C SER A 4 24.84 -10.31 -11.93
N ARG A 5 24.91 -10.54 -13.25
CA ARG A 5 25.34 -9.49 -14.17
C ARG A 5 24.40 -8.29 -14.12
N LYS A 6 24.89 -7.13 -14.53
CA LYS A 6 24.07 -5.94 -14.75
C LYS A 6 23.15 -6.19 -15.95
N VAL A 7 21.90 -5.76 -15.84
CA VAL A 7 20.90 -5.86 -16.91
C VAL A 7 20.46 -4.45 -17.25
N LYS A 8 20.72 -4.02 -18.49
CA LYS A 8 20.19 -2.76 -19.04
C LYS A 8 18.84 -3.04 -19.69
N LEU A 9 17.86 -2.23 -19.34
CA LEU A 9 16.50 -2.30 -19.85
C LEU A 9 16.37 -1.44 -21.11
N LYS A 10 15.45 -1.86 -21.99
CA LYS A 10 15.06 -1.04 -23.13
C LYS A 10 14.21 0.15 -22.68
N ASP A 11 13.27 -0.11 -21.77
CA ASP A 11 12.34 0.86 -21.22
C ASP A 11 12.53 0.96 -19.70
N GLY A 12 12.30 2.15 -19.14
CA GLY A 12 12.46 2.39 -17.71
C GLY A 12 11.47 1.60 -16.85
N ALA A 13 11.96 0.99 -15.79
CA ALA A 13 11.15 0.26 -14.81
C ALA A 13 11.17 0.94 -13.43
N ASN A 14 10.21 0.62 -12.58
CA ASN A 14 10.11 1.10 -11.19
C ASN A 14 9.73 -0.03 -10.21
N SER A 15 9.73 -1.27 -10.68
CA SER A 15 9.45 -2.48 -9.91
C SER A 15 10.37 -3.63 -10.33
N VAL A 16 10.73 -4.48 -9.37
CA VAL A 16 11.51 -5.70 -9.58
C VAL A 16 10.78 -6.88 -8.97
N LYS A 17 10.45 -7.89 -9.79
CA LYS A 17 9.99 -9.22 -9.38
C LYS A 17 11.11 -10.24 -9.58
N VAL A 18 11.35 -11.07 -8.58
CA VAL A 18 12.32 -12.17 -8.65
C VAL A 18 11.61 -13.46 -8.30
N ILE A 19 11.75 -14.47 -9.16
CA ILE A 19 11.20 -15.80 -8.99
C ILE A 19 12.38 -16.77 -8.99
N LEU A 20 12.42 -17.68 -8.03
CA LEU A 20 13.44 -18.70 -7.95
C LEU A 20 12.89 -19.96 -7.28
N ASP A 21 13.45 -21.11 -7.62
CA ASP A 21 13.17 -22.36 -6.92
C ASP A 21 14.20 -22.50 -5.79
N ALA A 22 13.79 -22.41 -4.53
CA ALA A 22 14.67 -22.53 -3.37
C ALA A 22 14.45 -23.83 -2.59
N LEU A 23 15.54 -24.46 -2.18
CA LEU A 23 15.58 -25.41 -1.08
C LEU A 23 16.14 -24.65 0.13
N ILE A 24 15.34 -24.54 1.19
CA ILE A 24 15.68 -23.75 2.37
C ILE A 24 15.64 -24.67 3.61
N PRO A 25 16.80 -25.15 4.08
CA PRO A 25 16.86 -25.97 5.29
C PRO A 25 16.36 -25.24 6.52
N VAL A 26 15.96 -25.98 7.55
CA VAL A 26 15.55 -25.40 8.83
C VAL A 26 16.68 -24.55 9.41
N GLY A 27 16.35 -23.36 9.92
CA GLY A 27 17.35 -22.41 10.45
C GLY A 27 18.17 -21.70 9.38
N SER A 28 17.72 -21.71 8.13
CA SER A 28 18.34 -21.01 6.99
C SER A 28 17.39 -20.00 6.34
N ASN A 29 17.94 -19.11 5.51
CA ASN A 29 17.18 -18.08 4.81
C ASN A 29 17.85 -17.69 3.47
N VAL A 30 17.03 -17.34 2.48
CA VAL A 30 17.44 -16.73 1.22
C VAL A 30 16.89 -15.31 1.16
N ASN A 31 17.79 -14.31 1.15
CA ASN A 31 17.41 -12.91 1.00
C ASN A 31 17.76 -12.39 -0.40
N VAL A 32 16.87 -11.63 -1.00
CA VAL A 32 17.09 -10.98 -2.29
C VAL A 32 17.24 -9.48 -2.09
N TYR A 33 18.23 -8.91 -2.77
CA TYR A 33 18.46 -7.48 -2.84
C TYR A 33 18.57 -7.07 -4.31
N ALA A 34 18.08 -5.88 -4.61
CA ALA A 34 18.20 -5.24 -5.90
C ALA A 34 19.04 -3.97 -5.75
N ARG A 35 19.76 -3.65 -6.80
CA ARG A 35 20.48 -2.39 -6.93
C ARG A 35 20.12 -1.83 -8.31
N THR A 36 19.72 -0.57 -8.34
CA THR A 36 19.16 0.09 -9.51
C THR A 36 19.95 1.34 -9.85
N ASP A 37 19.90 1.72 -11.12
CA ASP A 37 20.56 2.91 -11.64
C ASP A 37 19.69 3.56 -12.73
N THR A 38 19.68 4.88 -12.77
CA THR A 38 18.81 5.73 -13.60
C THR A 38 19.26 5.80 -15.05
N ASP A 39 20.32 5.09 -15.44
CA ASP A 39 20.94 5.02 -16.79
C ASP A 39 20.02 4.49 -17.92
N ILE A 40 18.82 5.06 -18.02
CA ILE A 40 18.06 5.26 -19.23
C ILE A 40 18.81 6.38 -19.92
N SER A 41 19.69 6.06 -20.88
CA SER A 41 20.43 7.07 -21.63
C SER A 41 19.43 7.96 -22.37
N LEU A 42 19.12 9.11 -21.79
CA LEU A 42 18.55 10.27 -22.45
C LEU A 42 19.70 11.26 -22.56
N ASP A 43 20.50 11.12 -23.62
CA ASP A 43 21.40 12.12 -24.19
C ASP A 43 21.85 13.24 -23.24
N LEU A 44 22.73 12.94 -22.27
CA LEU A 44 23.44 13.97 -21.51
C LEU A 44 24.90 13.55 -21.27
N GLU A 45 25.76 14.46 -21.71
CA GLU A 45 27.21 14.49 -21.60
C GLU A 45 27.69 14.36 -20.15
N ASP A 46 28.89 13.78 -19.98
CA ASP A 46 29.80 13.96 -18.84
C ASP A 46 29.18 14.05 -17.43
N ASN A 47 28.78 12.89 -16.88
CA ASN A 47 29.03 12.47 -15.48
C ASN A 47 28.26 11.17 -15.19
N VAL A 48 28.57 10.10 -15.93
CA VAL A 48 28.07 8.76 -15.60
C VAL A 48 28.77 8.32 -14.32
N ILE A 49 28.09 8.44 -13.17
CA ILE A 49 28.53 7.77 -11.94
C ILE A 49 28.56 6.30 -12.32
N PRO A 50 29.73 5.64 -12.34
CA PRO A 50 29.77 4.23 -12.72
C PRO A 50 28.85 3.49 -11.76
N PHE A 51 28.12 2.49 -12.26
CA PHE A 51 27.41 1.51 -11.46
C PHE A 51 28.45 0.79 -10.55
N SER A 52 28.80 1.47 -9.45
CA SER A 52 29.92 1.29 -8.52
C SER A 52 29.40 1.39 -7.08
N ASP A 53 30.13 0.87 -6.10
CA ASP A 53 29.70 0.58 -4.71
C ASP A 53 28.94 1.69 -3.91
N GLN A 54 28.76 2.89 -4.46
CA GLN A 54 27.91 3.95 -3.90
C GLN A 54 26.39 3.67 -3.93
N HIS A 55 25.86 2.87 -4.86
CA HIS A 55 24.42 2.57 -4.83
C HIS A 55 24.11 1.46 -3.84
N LEU A 56 23.23 1.75 -2.88
CA LEU A 56 22.83 0.85 -1.81
C LEU A 56 22.02 -0.34 -2.33
N TRP A 57 22.28 -1.52 -1.75
CA TRP A 57 21.46 -2.71 -1.95
C TRP A 57 20.11 -2.52 -1.27
N ILE A 58 19.04 -2.47 -2.07
CA ILE A 58 17.66 -2.34 -1.60
C ILE A 58 17.11 -3.75 -1.36
N SER A 59 16.54 -4.00 -0.18
CA SER A 59 15.91 -5.28 0.11
C SER A 59 14.66 -5.47 -0.75
N VAL A 60 14.58 -6.64 -1.41
CA VAL A 60 13.39 -7.08 -2.13
C VAL A 60 12.65 -8.06 -1.21
N PRO A 61 11.53 -7.65 -0.60
CA PRO A 61 10.82 -8.51 0.32
C PRO A 61 10.21 -9.71 -0.42
N GLN A 62 10.16 -10.82 0.30
CA GLN A 62 9.48 -12.03 -0.14
C GLN A 62 7.97 -11.76 -0.22
N SER A 63 7.34 -12.21 -1.30
CA SER A 63 5.91 -12.06 -1.57
C SER A 63 5.11 -13.36 -1.41
N SER A 64 5.75 -14.52 -1.56
CA SER A 64 5.12 -15.83 -1.35
C SER A 64 5.40 -16.38 0.06
N THR A 65 4.71 -17.44 0.47
CA THR A 65 5.08 -18.17 1.69
C THR A 65 6.30 -19.08 1.43
N ILE A 66 7.23 -19.15 2.38
CA ILE A 66 8.36 -20.09 2.33
C ILE A 66 8.13 -21.16 3.38
N VAL A 67 8.29 -22.42 2.96
CA VAL A 67 8.43 -23.54 3.90
C VAL A 67 9.92 -23.82 4.07
N THR A 68 10.41 -23.72 5.30
CA THR A 68 11.74 -24.21 5.64
C THR A 68 11.66 -25.69 5.95
N ASP A 69 12.40 -26.50 5.22
CA ASP A 69 12.35 -27.95 5.34
C ASP A 69 13.69 -28.58 4.99
N ASP A 70 14.01 -29.66 5.69
CA ASP A 70 15.19 -30.47 5.42
C ASP A 70 14.93 -31.53 4.34
N ARG A 71 13.69 -31.67 3.87
CA ARG A 71 13.35 -32.42 2.67
C ARG A 71 14.04 -31.77 1.46
N ASN A 72 14.72 -32.58 0.65
CA ASN A 72 15.50 -32.17 -0.51
C ASN A 72 14.62 -31.70 -1.71
N VAL A 73 13.69 -30.79 -1.44
CA VAL A 73 12.67 -30.31 -2.39
C VAL A 73 12.88 -28.82 -2.60
N HIS A 74 12.99 -28.42 -3.86
CA HIS A 74 13.00 -27.01 -4.22
C HIS A 74 11.56 -26.54 -4.41
N GLN A 75 11.23 -25.38 -3.85
CA GLN A 75 9.92 -24.75 -3.96
C GLN A 75 10.07 -23.39 -4.63
N GLU A 76 9.10 -23.02 -5.46
CA GLU A 76 9.08 -21.70 -6.06
C GLU A 76 8.82 -20.64 -4.98
N VAL A 77 9.66 -19.60 -4.99
CA VAL A 77 9.58 -18.47 -4.08
C VAL A 77 9.61 -17.19 -4.88
N GLU A 78 8.71 -16.27 -4.54
CA GLU A 78 8.61 -14.97 -5.18
C GLU A 78 9.07 -13.86 -4.23
N TYR A 79 9.76 -12.88 -4.81
CA TYR A 79 10.15 -11.63 -4.18
C TYR A 79 9.68 -10.48 -5.05
N LEU A 80 9.14 -9.43 -4.44
CA LEU A 80 8.62 -8.27 -5.16
C LEU A 80 8.98 -6.99 -4.44
N LYS A 81 9.51 -6.01 -5.18
CA LYS A 81 9.70 -4.65 -4.69
C LYS A 81 9.16 -3.66 -5.72
N ASP A 82 8.11 -2.96 -5.31
CA ASP A 82 7.52 -1.85 -6.04
C ASP A 82 7.95 -0.49 -5.45
N GLY A 83 7.60 0.59 -6.16
CA GLY A 83 7.80 1.96 -5.69
C GLY A 83 9.28 2.35 -5.65
N LEU A 84 10.10 1.75 -6.50
CA LEU A 84 11.47 2.19 -6.71
C LEU A 84 11.46 3.46 -7.57
N GLY A 85 12.51 4.29 -7.45
CA GLY A 85 12.75 5.34 -8.44
C GLY A 85 12.92 4.72 -9.83
N MET A 86 12.57 5.47 -10.88
CA MET A 86 12.68 4.97 -12.25
C MET A 86 14.13 4.57 -12.56
N PHE A 87 14.35 3.37 -13.11
CA PHE A 87 15.67 2.83 -13.39
C PHE A 87 15.75 2.21 -14.79
N GLY A 88 16.92 2.34 -15.41
CA GLY A 88 17.26 1.75 -16.71
C GLY A 88 18.22 0.58 -16.59
N THR A 89 18.93 0.44 -15.47
CA THR A 89 19.83 -0.69 -15.22
C THR A 89 19.58 -1.26 -13.83
N PHE A 90 19.60 -2.58 -13.70
CA PHE A 90 19.51 -3.24 -12.39
C PHE A 90 20.47 -4.43 -12.25
N GLN A 91 20.76 -4.78 -11.00
CA GLN A 91 21.55 -5.94 -10.59
C GLN A 91 20.91 -6.58 -9.36
N LEU A 92 20.94 -7.90 -9.27
CA LEU A 92 20.45 -8.65 -8.12
C LEU A 92 21.58 -9.24 -7.29
N LYS A 93 21.35 -9.31 -5.98
CA LYS A 93 22.17 -10.05 -5.03
C LYS A 93 21.28 -11.02 -4.26
N VAL A 94 21.63 -12.30 -4.31
CA VAL A 94 21.00 -13.35 -3.52
C VAL A 94 21.94 -13.73 -2.38
N ALA A 95 21.50 -13.52 -1.14
CA ALA A 95 22.26 -13.81 0.06
C ALA A 95 21.71 -15.07 0.75
N PHE A 96 22.49 -16.13 0.72
CA PHE A 96 22.25 -17.37 1.45
C PHE A 96 22.73 -17.22 2.89
N LYS A 97 21.88 -17.51 3.87
CA LYS A 97 22.22 -17.55 5.30
C LYS A 97 21.83 -18.91 5.85
N SER A 98 22.70 -19.52 6.65
CA SER A 98 22.40 -20.75 7.39
C SER A 98 23.06 -20.68 8.77
N THR A 99 22.40 -21.28 9.75
CA THR A 99 22.96 -21.53 11.09
C THR A 99 23.77 -22.84 11.15
N SER A 100 23.69 -23.66 10.11
CA SER A 100 24.35 -24.97 10.00
C SER A 100 25.39 -24.97 8.90
N SER A 101 26.55 -25.58 9.15
CA SER A 101 27.61 -25.76 8.14
C SER A 101 27.34 -26.92 7.17
N ILE A 102 26.43 -27.83 7.52
CA ILE A 102 26.13 -29.05 6.75
C ILE A 102 24.92 -28.90 5.83
N LYS A 103 24.00 -27.99 6.16
CA LYS A 103 22.77 -27.74 5.42
C LYS A 103 22.75 -26.28 4.97
N MET A 104 22.99 -26.07 3.68
CA MET A 104 23.01 -24.75 3.06
C MET A 104 21.81 -24.59 2.12
N PRO A 105 21.22 -23.39 2.01
CA PRO A 105 20.23 -23.12 0.99
C PRO A 105 20.82 -23.29 -0.41
N SER A 106 20.01 -23.83 -1.33
CA SER A 106 20.31 -23.87 -2.75
C SER A 106 19.16 -23.28 -3.55
N ILE A 107 19.48 -22.73 -4.73
CA ILE A 107 18.49 -22.20 -5.65
C ILE A 107 18.71 -22.73 -7.06
N LYS A 108 17.63 -22.78 -7.85
CA LYS A 108 17.66 -23.00 -9.30
C LYS A 108 16.60 -22.11 -9.98
N ASN A 109 16.62 -22.05 -11.31
CA ASN A 109 15.62 -21.33 -12.11
C ASN A 109 15.43 -19.86 -11.70
N LEU A 110 16.53 -19.13 -11.48
CA LEU A 110 16.46 -17.71 -11.14
C LEU A 110 15.95 -16.89 -12.33
N ILE A 111 14.80 -16.26 -12.14
CA ILE A 111 14.16 -15.36 -13.09
C ILE A 111 14.03 -13.98 -12.42
N ALA A 112 14.41 -12.95 -13.16
CA ALA A 112 14.31 -11.56 -12.72
C ALA A 112 13.56 -10.75 -13.77
N ILE A 113 12.50 -10.08 -13.35
CA ILE A 113 11.62 -9.30 -14.21
C ILE A 113 11.58 -7.88 -13.66
N ALA A 114 11.97 -6.92 -14.48
CA ALA A 114 11.79 -5.51 -14.17
C ALA A 114 10.53 -5.02 -14.90
N ASN A 115 9.64 -4.37 -14.17
CA ASN A 115 8.36 -3.90 -14.70
C ASN A 115 8.19 -2.40 -14.48
N HIS A 116 7.50 -1.77 -15.42
CA HIS A 116 6.93 -0.44 -15.24
C HIS A 116 5.54 -0.59 -14.62
N LYS A 117 5.42 -0.18 -13.35
CA LYS A 117 4.17 -0.10 -12.62
C LYS A 117 3.66 1.34 -12.70
N ASP A 118 2.64 1.56 -13.51
CA ASP A 118 1.96 2.84 -13.57
C ASP A 118 0.77 2.83 -12.62
N ASP A 119 0.85 3.61 -11.54
CA ASP A 119 -0.25 3.81 -10.59
C ASP A 119 -1.16 4.98 -11.00
N SER A 120 -0.89 5.67 -12.12
CA SER A 120 -1.74 6.75 -12.64
C SER A 120 -3.00 6.25 -13.36
N LEU A 121 -2.98 4.99 -13.82
CA LEU A 121 -4.12 4.33 -14.46
C LEU A 121 -5.00 3.57 -13.48
N LEU A 122 -4.77 3.71 -12.17
CA LEU A 122 -5.66 3.11 -11.19
C LEU A 122 -7.06 3.73 -11.33
N PRO A 123 -8.13 2.91 -11.44
CA PRO A 123 -9.48 3.44 -11.52
C PRO A 123 -9.78 4.34 -10.32
N LEU A 124 -10.32 5.52 -10.64
CA LEU A 124 -10.81 6.52 -9.71
C LEU A 124 -12.33 6.59 -9.83
N GLN A 125 -13.02 6.53 -8.70
CA GLN A 125 -14.43 6.88 -8.64
C GLN A 125 -14.68 7.93 -7.56
N SER A 126 -15.56 8.88 -7.88
CA SER A 126 -16.01 9.92 -6.96
C SER A 126 -17.50 9.76 -6.71
N PHE A 127 -17.89 9.76 -5.44
CA PHE A 127 -19.27 9.66 -4.99
C PHE A 127 -19.63 10.84 -4.13
N THR A 128 -20.83 11.37 -4.31
CA THR A 128 -21.43 12.34 -3.40
C THR A 128 -22.63 11.69 -2.74
N ILE A 129 -22.59 11.56 -1.42
CA ILE A 129 -23.67 10.95 -0.64
C ILE A 129 -24.18 11.97 0.37
N GLN A 130 -25.50 12.09 0.44
CA GLN A 130 -26.19 12.86 1.47
C GLN A 130 -26.76 11.92 2.52
N GLY A 131 -26.63 12.28 3.79
CA GLY A 131 -27.16 11.47 4.87
C GLY A 131 -27.42 12.27 6.13
N ASP A 132 -28.29 11.71 6.96
CA ASP A 132 -28.63 12.28 8.26
C ASP A 132 -28.13 11.34 9.37
N LEU A 133 -27.59 11.92 10.43
CA LEU A 133 -27.23 11.25 11.68
C LEU A 133 -28.21 11.73 12.76
N ILE A 134 -29.13 10.86 13.15
CA ILE A 134 -30.19 11.16 14.11
C ILE A 134 -29.74 10.70 15.50
N CYS A 135 -29.59 11.64 16.43
CA CYS A 135 -29.35 11.34 17.84
C CYS A 135 -30.70 11.19 18.55
N THR A 136 -31.00 10.00 19.07
CA THR A 136 -32.32 9.64 19.60
C THR A 136 -32.52 9.93 21.10
N ALA A 137 -31.50 10.43 21.81
CA ALA A 137 -31.60 10.67 23.25
C ALA A 137 -30.93 11.98 23.71
N THR A 138 -31.50 12.58 24.75
CA THR A 138 -31.02 13.80 25.40
C THR A 138 -29.80 13.46 26.28
N GLY A 139 -28.58 13.76 25.80
CA GLY A 139 -27.31 13.48 26.49
C GLY A 139 -26.14 13.28 25.51
N THR A 140 -24.94 12.94 26.02
CA THR A 140 -23.83 12.51 25.16
C THR A 140 -24.17 11.14 24.58
N VAL A 141 -24.66 11.13 23.34
CA VAL A 141 -25.06 9.93 22.63
C VAL A 141 -24.26 9.88 21.34
N THR A 142 -23.49 8.81 21.16
CA THR A 142 -22.77 8.56 19.92
C THR A 142 -23.72 7.95 18.90
N ALA A 143 -24.00 8.67 17.82
CA ALA A 143 -24.69 8.13 16.66
C ALA A 143 -23.68 7.74 15.58
N THR A 144 -23.75 6.52 15.05
CA THR A 144 -22.84 6.04 13.99
C THR A 144 -23.66 5.55 12.80
N LYS A 145 -23.24 5.89 11.58
CA LYS A 145 -23.84 5.41 10.34
C LYS A 145 -22.76 4.91 9.38
N TYR A 146 -23.10 3.84 8.66
CA TYR A 146 -22.25 3.20 7.68
C TYR A 146 -22.78 3.47 6.28
N PHE A 147 -21.90 3.83 5.37
CA PHE A 147 -22.21 4.05 3.97
C PHE A 147 -21.38 3.11 3.12
N ALA A 148 -22.05 2.15 2.49
CA ALA A 148 -21.43 1.28 1.50
C ALA A 148 -21.27 2.03 0.17
N ILE A 149 -20.07 2.00 -0.38
CA ILE A 149 -19.71 2.51 -1.69
C ILE A 149 -19.29 1.29 -2.51
N GLU A 150 -20.14 0.89 -3.45
CA GLU A 150 -19.84 -0.22 -4.37
C GLU A 150 -18.95 0.30 -5.51
N THR A 151 -17.85 -0.39 -5.77
CA THR A 151 -16.96 -0.13 -6.90
C THR A 151 -16.74 -1.42 -7.68
N ASP A 152 -16.47 -1.30 -8.98
CA ASP A 152 -16.12 -2.43 -9.86
C ASP A 152 -14.63 -2.83 -9.75
N PHE A 153 -13.84 -2.08 -8.97
CA PHE A 153 -12.44 -2.34 -8.68
C PHE A 153 -12.17 -2.54 -7.18
N ARG A 154 -11.03 -3.14 -6.85
CA ARG A 154 -10.54 -3.35 -5.49
C ARG A 154 -10.04 -2.06 -4.87
N VAL A 155 -10.72 -1.50 -3.87
CA VAL A 155 -10.28 -0.22 -3.26
C VAL A 155 -8.97 -0.39 -2.48
N LEU A 156 -7.98 0.45 -2.80
CA LEU A 156 -6.66 0.52 -2.16
C LEU A 156 -6.50 1.76 -1.29
N HIS A 157 -7.02 2.89 -1.76
CA HIS A 157 -6.93 4.20 -1.11
C HIS A 157 -8.27 4.91 -1.19
N GLY A 158 -8.55 5.78 -0.22
CA GLY A 158 -9.72 6.63 -0.27
C GLY A 158 -9.53 7.95 0.45
N THR A 159 -10.21 8.97 -0.04
CA THR A 159 -10.29 10.29 0.55
C THR A 159 -11.74 10.67 0.76
N VAL A 160 -12.10 11.15 1.95
CA VAL A 160 -13.47 11.61 2.25
C VAL A 160 -13.45 13.08 2.65
N PHE A 161 -14.37 13.85 2.07
CA PHE A 161 -14.62 15.24 2.37
C PHE A 161 -16.00 15.35 3.01
N LEU A 162 -16.08 15.83 4.24
CA LEU A 162 -17.35 16.03 4.95
C LEU A 162 -17.81 17.49 4.83
N ILE A 163 -19.10 17.67 4.56
CA ILE A 163 -19.81 18.93 4.49
C ILE A 163 -20.96 18.83 5.50
N ASP A 164 -20.88 19.55 6.61
CA ASP A 164 -21.96 19.61 7.61
C ASP A 164 -22.92 20.77 7.30
N TYR A 165 -24.20 20.56 7.57
CA TYR A 165 -25.23 21.59 7.50
C TYR A 165 -25.78 21.81 8.91
N ASP A 166 -25.80 23.07 9.36
CA ASP A 166 -26.66 23.40 10.50
C ASP A 166 -28.14 23.39 10.07
N ASN A 167 -29.05 23.37 11.05
CA ASN A 167 -30.50 23.42 10.80
C ASN A 167 -30.96 24.74 10.13
N ASN A 168 -30.06 25.68 9.91
CA ASN A 168 -30.32 26.99 9.32
C ASN A 168 -29.73 27.10 7.89
N GLY A 169 -29.14 26.04 7.35
CA GLY A 169 -28.58 25.98 6.00
C GLY A 169 -27.21 26.65 5.83
N ASN A 170 -26.52 26.99 6.92
CA ASN A 170 -25.14 27.47 6.86
C ASN A 170 -24.18 26.30 6.66
N TYR A 171 -23.17 26.53 5.82
CA TYR A 171 -22.17 25.55 5.43
C TYR A 171 -20.94 25.65 6.32
N TYR A 172 -20.54 24.52 6.90
CA TYR A 172 -19.23 24.37 7.52
C TYR A 172 -18.44 23.32 6.74
N GLN A 173 -17.45 23.77 5.95
CA GLN A 173 -16.54 22.86 5.24
C GLN A 173 -15.58 22.24 6.26
N TYR A 174 -15.60 20.91 6.38
CA TYR A 174 -14.63 20.17 7.19
C TYR A 174 -13.52 19.58 6.29
N SER A 175 -12.32 19.53 6.86
CA SER A 175 -11.03 19.18 6.28
C SER A 175 -11.00 17.87 5.45
N THR A 176 -10.13 17.84 4.42
CA THR A 176 -9.78 16.68 3.58
C THR A 176 -9.13 15.54 4.39
N ILE A 177 -9.63 14.30 4.29
CA ILE A 177 -9.05 13.10 4.94
C ILE A 177 -8.63 12.09 3.87
N SER A 178 -7.36 11.68 3.79
CA SER A 178 -6.84 10.64 2.85
C SER A 178 -6.17 9.47 3.58
N GLY A 179 -6.35 8.20 3.12
CA GLY A 179 -5.70 7.02 3.72
C GLY A 179 -5.78 5.69 2.91
N ASP A 180 -5.00 4.69 3.32
CA ASP A 180 -4.86 3.34 2.74
C ASP A 180 -5.83 2.30 3.36
N VAL A 181 -6.59 1.56 2.54
CA VAL A 181 -7.64 0.59 2.94
C VAL A 181 -7.10 -0.58 3.79
N THR A 182 -5.81 -0.89 3.73
CA THR A 182 -5.23 -2.05 4.45
C THR A 182 -4.57 -1.72 5.79
N ARG A 183 -4.21 -0.46 6.09
CA ARG A 183 -3.53 -0.09 7.36
C ARG A 183 -3.82 1.32 7.89
N SER A 184 -4.87 2.02 7.46
CA SER A 184 -5.08 3.40 7.91
C SER A 184 -6.16 3.56 8.99
N THR A 185 -5.71 3.82 10.22
CA THR A 185 -6.40 4.64 11.22
C THR A 185 -6.02 6.10 10.97
N LEU A 186 -6.97 6.95 10.57
CA LEU A 186 -6.78 8.41 10.58
C LEU A 186 -7.68 9.03 11.66
N ASP A 187 -7.07 9.78 12.58
CA ASP A 187 -7.67 10.37 13.80
C ASP A 187 -7.54 11.91 13.74
N PHE A 188 -8.59 12.64 14.17
CA PHE A 188 -8.52 14.06 14.50
C PHE A 188 -9.37 14.38 15.75
N VAL A 189 -8.91 15.38 16.52
CA VAL A 189 -9.37 15.81 17.86
C VAL A 189 -9.37 17.36 17.88
N ARG A 190 -10.38 18.04 18.47
CA ARG A 190 -10.18 19.44 18.93
C ARG A 190 -10.89 19.80 20.24
N THR A 191 -10.19 20.53 21.10
CA THR A 191 -10.72 21.07 22.36
C THR A 191 -11.38 22.44 22.17
N SER A 192 -12.28 22.74 23.12
CA SER A 192 -13.21 23.87 23.27
C SER A 192 -12.81 25.27 22.75
N ALA A 193 -13.83 26.01 22.27
CA ALA A 193 -13.92 27.44 21.88
C ALA A 193 -13.54 27.84 20.44
N SER A 194 -13.11 26.89 19.62
CA SER A 194 -13.16 26.90 18.16
C SER A 194 -12.91 25.45 17.84
N LEU A 195 -13.75 24.71 17.10
CA LEU A 195 -13.71 23.24 17.13
C LEU A 195 -13.69 22.51 15.78
N THR A 196 -12.58 21.80 15.54
CA THR A 196 -12.34 20.72 14.59
C THR A 196 -12.96 19.45 15.17
N ALA A 197 -13.54 18.62 14.32
CA ALA A 197 -14.37 17.47 14.71
C ALA A 197 -13.55 16.27 15.21
N PHE A 198 -14.17 15.48 16.10
CA PHE A 198 -13.69 14.19 16.61
C PHE A 198 -14.53 13.02 16.09
N VAL A 199 -13.85 12.00 15.56
CA VAL A 199 -14.34 10.62 15.40
C VAL A 199 -13.25 9.72 16.01
N LYS A 200 -13.53 9.01 17.11
CA LYS A 200 -12.53 8.13 17.76
C LYS A 200 -12.89 6.65 17.73
N THR A 201 -11.89 5.89 17.30
CA THR A 201 -11.47 4.55 17.75
C THR A 201 -12.50 3.43 17.71
N GLN A 202 -12.62 2.76 16.57
CA GLN A 202 -11.94 1.48 16.36
C GLN A 202 -11.60 1.35 14.87
N GLU A 203 -10.63 0.49 14.58
CA GLU A 203 -10.09 0.15 13.26
C GLU A 203 -11.08 0.38 12.08
N ASN A 204 -10.57 0.96 10.99
CA ASN A 204 -11.15 0.96 9.64
C ASN A 204 -12.27 2.00 9.31
N ALA A 205 -11.90 3.27 9.11
CA ALA A 205 -12.81 4.29 8.57
C ALA A 205 -13.25 4.01 7.11
N ILE A 206 -12.40 3.31 6.36
CA ILE A 206 -12.66 2.78 5.01
C ILE A 206 -12.33 1.29 5.06
N LYS A 207 -13.36 0.42 5.16
CA LYS A 207 -13.19 -1.04 5.06
C LYS A 207 -13.44 -1.48 3.64
N ALA A 208 -12.79 -2.56 3.21
CA ALA A 208 -13.28 -3.38 2.11
C ALA A 208 -14.76 -3.72 2.31
N LEU A 209 -15.59 -3.55 1.27
CA LEU A 209 -17.00 -3.93 1.33
C LEU A 209 -17.17 -5.45 1.51
N ASP A 210 -16.25 -6.21 0.94
CA ASP A 210 -16.12 -7.67 1.09
C ASP A 210 -14.64 -8.04 1.26
N VAL A 211 -14.32 -8.96 2.17
CA VAL A 211 -12.96 -9.43 2.43
C VAL A 211 -12.43 -10.32 1.29
N VAL A 212 -13.32 -10.90 0.48
CA VAL A 212 -12.98 -11.85 -0.59
C VAL A 212 -12.69 -11.12 -1.91
N ASN A 213 -13.57 -10.19 -2.31
CA ASN A 213 -13.43 -9.46 -3.58
C ASN A 213 -12.94 -8.01 -3.42
N ASN A 214 -13.16 -7.39 -2.24
CA ASN A 214 -12.82 -5.98 -1.92
C ASN A 214 -13.29 -4.97 -2.99
N THR A 215 -14.36 -5.30 -3.71
CA THR A 215 -15.07 -4.43 -4.66
C THR A 215 -15.97 -3.47 -3.88
N GLY A 216 -15.41 -2.33 -3.53
CA GLY A 216 -16.09 -1.28 -2.76
C GLY A 216 -15.50 -1.03 -1.38
N CYS A 217 -16.00 0.01 -0.73
CA CYS A 217 -15.61 0.34 0.63
C CYS A 217 -16.77 0.78 1.52
N VAL A 218 -16.57 0.72 2.84
CA VAL A 218 -17.52 1.25 3.84
C VAL A 218 -16.94 2.48 4.48
N VAL A 219 -17.61 3.62 4.30
CA VAL A 219 -17.32 4.87 5.00
C VAL A 219 -18.14 4.92 6.29
N THR A 220 -17.46 5.09 7.42
CA THR A 220 -18.11 5.21 8.74
C THR A 220 -18.12 6.65 9.20
N ILE A 221 -19.30 7.20 9.50
CA ILE A 221 -19.47 8.56 10.04
C ILE A 221 -20.07 8.45 11.43
N THR A 222 -19.47 9.16 12.39
CA THR A 222 -19.90 9.15 13.79
C THR A 222 -20.10 10.58 14.29
N ASN A 223 -21.27 10.84 14.87
CA ASN A 223 -21.59 12.06 15.58
C ASN A 223 -21.52 11.80 17.07
N ASN A 224 -20.72 12.61 17.78
CA ASN A 224 -20.58 12.56 19.24
C ASN A 224 -21.29 13.73 19.94
N ASP A 225 -22.02 14.55 19.20
CA ASP A 225 -22.89 15.60 19.72
C ASP A 225 -24.28 15.03 20.05
N SER A 226 -24.91 15.61 21.06
CA SER A 226 -26.30 15.40 21.44
C SER A 226 -27.32 15.83 20.38
N ASN A 227 -26.90 16.63 19.39
CA ASN A 227 -27.75 17.15 18.33
C ASN A 227 -27.69 16.26 17.08
N SER A 228 -28.85 15.97 16.49
CA SER A 228 -28.94 15.40 15.14
C SER A 228 -28.31 16.34 14.11
N ARG A 229 -27.65 15.78 13.10
CA ARG A 229 -26.93 16.53 12.06
C ARG A 229 -27.29 16.00 10.68
N ASN A 230 -27.48 16.92 9.74
CA ASN A 230 -27.58 16.60 8.32
C ASN A 230 -26.22 16.91 7.69
N PHE A 231 -25.69 15.98 6.92
CA PHE A 231 -24.40 16.16 6.28
C PHE A 231 -24.43 15.63 4.85
N ARG A 232 -23.46 16.10 4.08
CA ARG A 232 -23.08 15.54 2.80
C ARG A 232 -21.63 15.16 2.90
N PHE A 233 -21.23 14.11 2.22
CA PHE A 233 -19.82 13.85 2.03
C PHE A 233 -19.53 13.50 0.58
N VAL A 234 -18.31 13.83 0.17
CA VAL A 234 -17.73 13.41 -1.10
C VAL A 234 -16.66 12.39 -0.78
N ALA A 235 -16.73 11.21 -1.39
CA ALA A 235 -15.72 10.19 -1.26
C ALA A 235 -15.03 9.97 -2.61
N HIS A 236 -13.70 10.11 -2.64
CA HIS A 236 -12.85 9.69 -3.73
C HIS A 236 -12.22 8.37 -3.37
N VAL A 237 -12.40 7.35 -4.20
CA VAL A 237 -11.85 6.01 -3.98
C VAL A 237 -10.97 5.62 -5.15
N TYR A 238 -9.84 4.99 -4.85
CA TYR A 238 -8.79 4.60 -5.79
C TYR A 238 -8.49 3.12 -5.57
N GLY A 239 -8.25 2.36 -6.63
CA GLY A 239 -8.04 0.92 -6.48
C GLY A 239 -7.54 0.18 -7.71
N ARG A 240 -7.65 -1.15 -7.72
CA ARG A 240 -7.14 -2.06 -8.74
C ARG A 240 -8.14 -3.10 -9.20
#